data_AF-A0A5K1D433-F1
#
_entry.id   AF-A0A5K1D433-F1
#
_cell.length_a   1.000
_cell.length_b   1.000
_cell.length_c   1.000
_cell.angle_alpha   90.00
_cell.angle_beta   90.00
_cell.angle_gamma   90.00
#
_symmetry.space_group_name_H-M   'P 1'
#
loop_
_entity.id
_entity.type
_entity.pdbx_description
1 polymer ?
#
loop_
_entity_poly.entity_id
_entity_poly.type
_entity_poly.pdbx_seq_one_letter_code
_entity_poly.pdbx_strand_id
1 'polypeptide(L)' 'DKKKDAVKKVIAAMTVGKDVSSLFTDVVNCMQTENLELKKLVYLYLINYAKSQPDLAILAVNTFVK' A
#
# COMPACT_ATOMS: atom_id res chain seq x y z
N ASP A 1 12.80 -6.25 -7.55
CA ASP A 1 12.77 -4.89 -8.16
C ASP A 1 11.45 -4.52 -8.82
N LYS A 2 10.92 -5.28 -9.79
CA LYS A 2 9.66 -4.92 -10.50
C LYS A 2 8.47 -4.53 -9.60
N LYS A 3 8.21 -5.27 -8.51
CA LYS A 3 7.14 -4.93 -7.53
C LYS A 3 7.42 -3.60 -6.81
N LYS A 4 8.68 -3.34 -6.47
CA LYS A 4 9.12 -2.08 -5.83
C LYS A 4 8.89 -0.90 -6.75
N ASP A 5 9.29 -1.00 -8.01
CA ASP A 5 9.04 0.05 -9.01
C ASP A 5 7.55 0.26 -9.27
N ALA A 6 6.75 -0.81 -9.28
CA ALA A 6 5.30 -0.70 -9.39
C ALA A 6 4.70 0.08 -8.20
N VAL A 7 5.02 -0.30 -6.96
CA VAL A 7 4.51 0.40 -5.76
C VAL A 7 4.96 1.86 -5.71
N LYS A 8 6.18 2.17 -6.14
CA LYS A 8 6.64 3.57 -6.29
C LYS A 8 5.76 4.37 -7.25
N LYS A 9 5.39 3.78 -8.40
CA LYS A 9 4.47 4.42 -9.37
C LYS A 9 3.08 4.60 -8.79
N VAL A 10 2.60 3.65 -7.99
CA VAL A 10 1.30 3.74 -7.29
C VAL A 10 1.32 4.90 -6.30
N ILE A 11 2.37 5.03 -5.50
CA ILE A 11 2.52 6.15 -4.55
C ILE A 11 2.60 7.48 -5.30
N ALA A 12 3.35 7.55 -6.40
CA ALA A 12 3.40 8.77 -7.22
C ALA A 12 2.01 9.14 -7.77
N ALA A 13 1.22 8.16 -8.23
CA ALA A 13 -0.16 8.36 -8.69
C ALA A 13 -1.09 8.83 -7.55
N MET A 14 -0.93 8.27 -6.36
CA MET A 14 -1.65 8.69 -5.16
C MET A 14 -1.33 10.15 -4.77
N THR A 15 -0.06 10.56 -4.82
CA THR A 15 0.35 11.94 -4.50
C THR A 15 -0.25 12.97 -5.46
N VAL A 16 -0.48 12.60 -6.72
CA VAL A 16 -1.16 13.48 -7.70
C VAL A 16 -2.69 13.38 -7.62
N GLY A 17 -3.25 12.71 -6.61
CA GLY A 17 -4.69 12.62 -6.36
C GLY A 17 -5.43 11.63 -7.24
N LYS A 18 -4.73 10.72 -7.92
CA LYS A 18 -5.40 9.63 -8.65
C LYS A 18 -5.85 8.56 -7.67
N ASP A 19 -7.07 8.09 -7.84
CA ASP A 19 -7.55 6.93 -7.11
C ASP A 19 -6.84 5.66 -7.59
N VAL A 20 -6.16 5.00 -6.66
CA VAL A 20 -5.43 3.75 -6.86
C VAL A 20 -5.93 2.68 -5.89
N SER A 21 -7.18 2.81 -5.44
CA SER A 21 -7.85 1.89 -4.52
C SER A 21 -8.01 0.49 -5.14
N SER A 22 -8.11 0.41 -6.47
CA SER A 22 -8.14 -0.85 -7.23
C SER A 22 -6.89 -1.72 -7.05
N LEU A 23 -5.76 -1.13 -6.67
CA LEU A 23 -4.49 -1.84 -6.44
C LEU A 23 -4.29 -2.21 -4.96
N PHE A 24 -5.27 -1.95 -4.11
CA PHE A 24 -5.17 -2.17 -2.67
C PHE A 24 -4.80 -3.61 -2.33
N THR A 25 -5.49 -4.60 -2.91
CA THR A 25 -5.24 -6.03 -2.66
C THR A 25 -3.81 -6.43 -3.08
N ASP A 26 -3.31 -5.91 -4.21
CA ASP A 26 -1.96 -6.17 -4.69
C ASP A 26 -0.89 -5.58 -3.78
N VAL A 27 -1.12 -4.35 -3.27
CA VAL A 27 -0.22 -3.65 -2.36
C VAL A 27 -0.19 -4.35 -1.00
N VAL A 28 -1.34 -4.73 -0.46
CA VAL A 28 -1.45 -5.46 0.81
C VAL A 28 -0.81 -6.85 0.73
N ASN A 29 -0.95 -7.56 -0.39
CA ASN A 29 -0.22 -8.83 -0.62
C ASN A 29 1.31 -8.66 -0.60
N CYS A 30 1.82 -7.47 -0.93
CA CYS A 30 3.26 -7.19 -0.85
C CYS A 30 3.75 -6.95 0.59
N MET A 31 2.86 -6.90 1.59
CA MET A 31 3.22 -6.66 2.99
C MET A 31 4.02 -7.80 3.64
N GLN A 32 3.86 -9.02 3.16
CA GLN A 32 4.58 -10.21 3.63
C GLN A 32 5.99 -10.37 3.01
N THR A 33 6.48 -9.35 2.30
CA THR A 33 7.82 -9.39 1.72
C THR A 33 8.93 -9.26 2.78
N GLU A 34 10.05 -9.94 2.56
CA GLU A 34 11.28 -9.79 3.35
C GLU A 34 12.05 -8.50 2.99
N ASN A 35 11.70 -7.84 1.87
CA ASN A 35 12.34 -6.60 1.46
C ASN A 35 11.84 -5.40 2.27
N LEU A 36 12.69 -4.89 3.16
CA LEU A 36 12.36 -3.79 4.07
C LEU A 36 11.92 -2.50 3.34
N GLU A 37 12.53 -2.18 2.20
CA GLU A 37 12.16 -1.00 1.42
C GLU A 37 10.74 -1.12 0.88
N LEU A 38 10.40 -2.28 0.30
CA LEU A 38 9.06 -2.55 -0.22
C LEU A 38 8.02 -2.50 0.90
N LYS A 39 8.36 -3.06 2.07
CA LYS A 39 7.49 -3.01 3.25
C LYS A 39 7.18 -1.57 3.67
N LYS A 40 8.19 -0.69 3.74
CA LYS A 40 8.01 0.74 4.05
C LYS A 40 7.06 1.44 3.07
N LEU A 41 7.17 1.13 1.77
CA LEU A 41 6.28 1.71 0.75
C LEU A 41 4.83 1.25 0.93
N VAL A 42 4.60 -0.02 1.26
CA VAL A 42 3.27 -0.56 1.56
C VAL A 42 2.68 0.12 2.80
N TYR A 43 3.46 0.30 3.86
CA TYR A 43 3.01 1.03 5.05
C TYR A 43 2.65 2.49 4.74
N LEU A 44 3.47 3.18 3.93
CA LEU A 44 3.20 4.57 3.52
C LEU A 44 1.85 4.68 2.78
N TYR A 45 1.60 3.76 1.84
CA TYR A 45 0.34 3.67 1.11
C TYR A 45 -0.86 3.49 2.07
N LEU A 46 -0.74 2.57 3.03
CA LEU A 46 -1.79 2.29 4.01
C LEU A 46 -2.06 3.46 4.96
N ILE A 47 -1.03 4.14 5.45
CA ILE A 47 -1.18 5.31 6.33
C ILE A 47 -1.88 6.46 5.60
N ASN A 48 -1.54 6.68 4.32
CA ASN A 48 -2.20 7.70 3.53
C ASN A 48 -3.67 7.35 3.28
N TYR A 49 -3.97 6.10 2.92
CA TYR A 49 -5.35 5.63 2.76
C TYR A 49 -6.13 5.63 4.08
N ALA A 50 -5.51 5.36 5.22
CA ALA A 50 -6.19 5.41 6.53
C ALA A 50 -6.76 6.80 6.85
N LYS A 51 -6.13 7.88 6.34
CA LYS A 51 -6.64 9.25 6.53
C LYS A 51 -7.80 9.59 5.60
N SER A 52 -7.78 9.11 4.36
CA SER A 52 -8.78 9.45 3.33
C SER A 52 -9.94 8.45 3.25
N GLN A 53 -9.68 7.16 3.48
CA GLN A 53 -10.63 6.05 3.44
C GLN A 53 -10.31 5.03 4.55
N PRO A 54 -10.81 5.26 5.77
CA PRO A 54 -10.54 4.40 6.92
C PRO A 54 -11.08 2.97 6.75
N ASP A 55 -12.19 2.77 6.03
CA ASP A 55 -12.79 1.45 5.81
C ASP A 55 -11.83 0.48 5.08
N LEU A 56 -11.11 0.99 4.07
CA LEU A 56 -10.08 0.22 3.38
C LEU A 56 -8.92 -0.12 4.31
N ALA A 57 -8.46 0.84 5.13
CA ALA A 57 -7.36 0.60 6.05
C ALA A 57 -7.69 -0.47 7.10
N ILE A 58 -8.94 -0.53 7.58
CA ILE A 58 -9.41 -1.57 8.51
C ILE A 58 -9.25 -2.98 7.90
N LEU A 59 -9.53 -3.14 6.60
CA LEU A 59 -9.36 -4.44 5.92
C LEU A 59 -7.91 -4.91 5.92
N ALA A 60 -6.95 -3.98 5.85
CA ALA A 60 -5.54 -4.30 5.90
C ALA A 60 -5.06 -4.67 7.31
N VAL A 61 -5.72 -4.24 8.39
CA VAL A 61 -5.27 -4.52 9.78
C VAL A 61 -5.05 -6.01 10.02
N ASN A 62 -5.91 -6.86 9.47
CA ASN A 62 -5.79 -8.32 9.57
C ASN A 62 -4.48 -8.87 8.98
N THR A 63 -3.82 -8.13 8.09
CA THR A 63 -2.53 -8.53 7.48
C THR A 63 -1.31 -8.09 8.31
N PHE A 64 -1.48 -7.21 9.31
CA PHE A 64 -0.40 -6.81 10.23
C PHE A 64 -0.13 -7.85 11.32
N VAL A 65 -1.13 -8.64 11.68
CA VAL A 65 -1.12 -9.55 12.83
C VAL A 65 -0.75 -10.99 12.42
N LYS A 66 -0.45 -11.22 11.14
CA LYS A 66 -0.18 -12.55 10.58
C LYS A 66 1.30 -12.88 10.54
#